data_AF-A0A5C4WPI5-F1
#
_entry.id   AF-A0A5C4WPI5-F1
#
_cell.length_a   1.000
_cell.length_b   1.000
_cell.length_c   1.000
_cell.angle_alpha   90.00
_cell.angle_beta   90.00
_cell.angle_gamma   90.00
#
_symmetry.space_group_name_H-M   'P 1'
#
loop_
_entity.id
_entity.type
_entity.pdbx_description
1 polymer ?
#
loop_
_entity_poly.entity_id
_entity_poly.type
_entity_poly.pdbx_seq_one_letter_code
_entity_poly.pdbx_strand_id
1 'polypeptide(L)'
;MHVLLGWSVLTLVFVDELLAMAAVGIWGWDRDPRWLLVWLLPLAAMTAWFLFASPKAPYGGGLVRPTVKVVVFALACLALWDAGQEGWAVALLVFSVVVNGLAQLPAIRVLVDER
;
A
#
# COMPACT_ATOMS: atom_id res chain seq x y z
N MET A 1 -18.41 20.11 -1.83
CA MET A 1 -17.07 20.01 -2.46
C MET A 1 -16.09 19.19 -1.62
N HIS A 2 -15.91 19.49 -0.33
CA HIS A 2 -14.91 18.81 0.53
C HIS A 2 -15.12 17.30 0.75
N VAL A 3 -16.37 16.84 0.85
CA VAL A 3 -16.68 15.41 1.09
C VAL A 3 -16.30 14.55 -0.12
N LEU A 4 -16.70 14.94 -1.34
CA LEU A 4 -16.37 14.20 -2.56
C LEU A 4 -14.85 14.08 -2.75
N LEU A 5 -14.11 15.18 -2.52
CA LEU A 5 -12.64 15.17 -2.54
C LEU A 5 -12.07 14.17 -1.53
N GLY A 6 -12.61 14.16 -0.31
CA GLY A 6 -12.28 13.20 0.75
C GLY A 6 -12.40 11.75 0.30
N TRP A 7 -13.57 11.37 -0.19
CA TRP A 7 -13.83 10.02 -0.68
C TRP A 7 -12.96 9.66 -1.88
N SER A 8 -12.68 10.60 -2.79
CA SER A 8 -11.75 10.39 -3.90
C SER A 8 -10.34 10.08 -3.41
N VAL A 9 -9.81 10.84 -2.45
CA VAL A 9 -8.48 10.58 -1.87
C VAL A 9 -8.43 9.22 -1.18
N LEU A 10 -9.44 8.88 -0.37
CA LEU A 10 -9.50 7.56 0.29
C LEU A 10 -9.60 6.41 -0.70
N THR A 11 -10.32 6.61 -1.81
CA THR A 11 -10.38 5.64 -2.90
C THR A 11 -9.00 5.47 -3.55
N LEU A 12 -8.28 6.57 -3.79
CA LEU A 12 -6.92 6.51 -4.32
C LEU A 12 -5.96 5.81 -3.35
N VAL A 13 -6.07 6.05 -2.04
CA VAL A 13 -5.28 5.32 -1.03
C VAL A 13 -5.57 3.82 -1.11
N PHE A 14 -6.83 3.44 -1.26
CA PHE A 14 -7.17 2.03 -1.43
C PHE A 14 -6.63 1.44 -2.74
N VAL A 15 -6.71 2.18 -3.86
CA VAL A 15 -6.07 1.76 -5.12
C VAL A 15 -4.57 1.59 -4.95
N ASP A 16 -3.91 2.50 -4.23
CA ASP A 16 -2.48 2.41 -3.90
C ASP A 16 -2.15 1.13 -3.12
N GLU A 17 -2.96 0.77 -2.13
CA GLU A 17 -2.82 -0.50 -1.39
C GLU A 17 -2.94 -1.72 -2.33
N LEU A 18 -3.91 -1.71 -3.26
CA LEU A 18 -4.06 -2.79 -4.25
C LEU A 18 -2.87 -2.87 -5.22
N LEU A 19 -2.35 -1.72 -5.67
CA LEU A 19 -1.18 -1.66 -6.55
C LEU A 19 0.07 -2.22 -5.86
N ALA A 20 0.24 -1.97 -4.56
CA ALA A 20 1.34 -2.56 -3.79
C ALA A 20 1.23 -4.10 -3.74
N MET A 21 0.01 -4.65 -3.60
CA MET A 21 -0.19 -6.11 -3.64
C MET A 21 0.05 -6.68 -5.04
N ALA A 22 -0.38 -5.97 -6.08
CA ALA A 22 -0.11 -6.36 -7.47
C ALA A 22 1.40 -6.34 -7.77
N ALA A 23 2.15 -5.34 -7.30
CA ALA A 23 3.60 -5.26 -7.41
C ALA A 23 4.30 -6.48 -6.82
N VAL A 24 3.91 -6.88 -5.61
CA VAL A 24 4.43 -8.09 -4.95
C VAL A 24 4.03 -9.36 -5.71
N GLY A 25 2.82 -9.40 -6.29
CA GLY A 25 2.35 -10.51 -7.12
C GLY A 25 3.15 -10.66 -8.42
N ILE A 26 3.42 -9.54 -9.11
CA ILE A 26 4.27 -9.49 -10.31
C ILE A 26 5.65 -10.04 -9.97
N TRP A 27 6.24 -9.59 -8.87
CA TRP A 27 7.53 -10.12 -8.41
C TRP A 27 7.46 -11.62 -8.12
N GLY A 28 6.39 -12.10 -7.46
CA GLY A 28 6.18 -13.52 -7.22
C GLY A 28 6.04 -14.36 -8.50
N TRP A 29 5.47 -13.80 -9.57
CA TRP A 29 5.37 -14.46 -10.86
C TRP A 29 6.72 -14.68 -11.54
N ASP A 30 7.70 -13.81 -11.28
CA ASP A 30 9.06 -13.93 -11.81
C ASP A 30 9.97 -14.87 -11.00
N ARG A 31 9.46 -15.43 -9.88
CA ARG A 31 10.20 -16.35 -9.01
C ARG A 31 9.63 -17.77 -9.08
N ASP A 32 10.50 -18.77 -8.98
CA ASP A 32 10.07 -20.17 -8.90
C ASP A 32 9.82 -20.62 -7.45
N PRO A 33 8.73 -21.36 -7.17
CA PRO A 33 7.67 -21.78 -8.10
C PRO A 33 6.59 -20.69 -8.30
N ARG A 34 6.44 -20.24 -9.56
CA ARG A 34 5.62 -19.06 -9.94
C ARG A 34 4.18 -19.10 -9.47
N TRP A 35 3.51 -20.23 -9.72
CA TRP A 35 2.09 -20.41 -9.41
C TRP A 35 1.79 -20.30 -7.91
N LEU A 36 2.78 -20.56 -7.05
CA LEU A 36 2.63 -20.45 -5.61
C LEU A 36 2.98 -19.04 -5.13
N LEU A 37 4.12 -18.50 -5.57
CA LEU A 37 4.65 -17.22 -5.08
C LEU A 37 3.81 -16.01 -5.49
N VAL A 38 3.17 -16.06 -6.66
CA VAL A 38 2.21 -15.03 -7.11
C VAL A 38 1.05 -14.84 -6.13
N TRP A 39 0.67 -15.89 -5.38
CA TRP A 39 -0.41 -15.82 -4.38
C TRP A 39 0.13 -15.68 -2.96
N LEU A 40 1.15 -16.47 -2.62
CA LEU A 40 1.69 -16.55 -1.27
C LEU A 40 2.26 -15.20 -0.82
N LEU A 41 2.99 -14.50 -1.70
CA LEU A 41 3.65 -13.24 -1.32
C LEU A 41 2.64 -12.11 -1.10
N PRO A 42 1.65 -11.85 -1.99
CA PRO A 42 0.60 -10.88 -1.69
C PRO A 42 -0.23 -11.25 -0.46
N LEU A 43 -0.54 -12.53 -0.23
CA LEU A 43 -1.27 -12.96 0.96
C LEU A 43 -0.46 -12.72 2.24
N ALA A 44 0.85 -12.98 2.22
CA ALA A 44 1.74 -12.69 3.34
C ALA A 44 1.82 -11.18 3.61
N ALA A 45 2.00 -10.36 2.56
CA ALA A 45 2.02 -8.91 2.65
C ALA A 45 0.69 -8.34 3.19
N MET A 46 -0.44 -8.85 2.69
CA MET A 46 -1.78 -8.48 3.16
C MET A 46 -2.00 -8.89 4.62
N THR A 47 -1.49 -10.04 5.03
CA THR A 47 -1.56 -10.49 6.43
C THR A 47 -0.76 -9.56 7.33
N ALA A 48 0.47 -9.19 6.94
CA ALA A 48 1.25 -8.19 7.66
C ALA A 48 0.53 -6.83 7.71
N TRP A 49 -0.09 -6.42 6.60
CA TRP A 49 -0.87 -5.19 6.55
C TRP A 49 -2.06 -5.23 7.52
N PHE A 50 -2.85 -6.31 7.48
CA PHE A 50 -3.99 -6.52 8.37
C PHE A 50 -3.56 -6.44 9.84
N LEU A 51 -2.46 -7.11 10.20
CA LEU A 51 -1.98 -7.22 11.57
C LEU A 51 -1.40 -5.91 12.15
N PHE A 52 -0.75 -5.08 11.33
CA PHE A 52 0.03 -3.94 11.82
C PHE A 52 -0.36 -2.58 11.21
N ALA A 53 -0.76 -2.54 9.94
CA ALA A 53 -0.95 -1.30 9.17
C ALA A 53 -2.41 -0.86 9.04
N SER A 54 -3.36 -1.80 9.10
CA SER A 54 -4.79 -1.52 8.95
C SER A 54 -5.35 -0.64 10.08
N PRO A 55 -6.43 0.14 9.86
CA PRO A 55 -7.03 1.00 10.90
C PRO A 55 -7.44 0.26 12.17
N LYS A 56 -7.82 -1.01 12.03
CA LYS A 56 -8.24 -1.92 13.12
C LYS A 56 -7.18 -2.99 13.40
N ALA A 57 -5.93 -2.74 13.00
CA ALA A 57 -4.81 -3.66 13.20
C ALA A 57 -4.64 -4.02 14.69
N PRO A 58 -4.68 -5.31 15.06
CA PRO A 58 -4.51 -5.75 16.45
C PRO A 58 -3.19 -5.28 17.06
N TYR A 59 -2.13 -5.19 16.24
CA TYR A 59 -0.80 -4.76 16.64
C TYR A 59 -0.43 -3.39 16.06
N GLY A 60 -1.43 -2.61 15.64
CA GLY A 60 -1.24 -1.25 15.15
C GLY A 60 -1.00 -0.28 16.32
N GLY A 61 -0.04 0.63 16.15
CA GLY A 61 0.25 1.70 17.11
C GLY A 61 0.72 2.97 16.41
N GLY A 62 0.86 4.07 17.15
CA GLY A 62 1.18 5.40 16.61
C GLY A 62 2.48 5.45 15.79
N LEU A 63 3.45 4.59 16.11
CA LEU A 63 4.71 4.44 15.35
C LEU A 63 4.69 3.18 14.46
N VAL A 64 4.17 2.06 14.96
CA VAL A 64 4.20 0.78 14.23
C VAL A 64 3.45 0.88 12.90
N ARG A 65 2.25 1.48 12.92
CA ARG A 65 1.40 1.57 11.73
C ARG A 65 2.08 2.33 10.58
N PRO A 66 2.57 3.58 10.76
CA PRO A 66 3.24 4.29 9.67
C PRO A 66 4.53 3.59 9.24
N THR A 67 5.31 3.02 10.17
CA THR A 67 6.53 2.29 9.81
C THR A 67 6.24 1.09 8.91
N VAL A 68 5.26 0.26 9.26
CA VAL A 68 4.90 -0.91 8.44
C VAL A 68 4.39 -0.47 7.07
N LYS A 69 3.60 0.61 6.98
CA LYS A 69 3.17 1.15 5.68
C LYS A 69 4.36 1.51 4.80
N VAL A 70 5.31 2.27 5.34
CA VAL A 70 6.53 2.66 4.61
C VAL A 70 7.31 1.43 4.15
N VAL A 71 7.48 0.43 5.02
CA VAL A 71 8.18 -0.82 4.68
C VAL A 71 7.45 -1.57 3.57
N VAL A 72 6.14 -1.75 3.65
CA VAL A 72 5.36 -2.47 2.64
C VAL A 72 5.44 -1.78 1.28
N PHE A 73 5.26 -0.46 1.23
CA PHE A 73 5.37 0.28 -0.04
C PHE A 73 6.79 0.30 -0.60
N ALA A 74 7.81 0.44 0.26
CA ALA A 74 9.20 0.35 -0.16
C ALA A 74 9.51 -1.02 -0.75
N LEU A 75 9.07 -2.10 -0.10
CA LEU A 75 9.22 -3.47 -0.60
C LEU A 75 8.46 -3.67 -1.91
N ALA A 76 7.26 -3.12 -2.07
CA ALA A 76 6.51 -3.19 -3.32
C ALA A 76 7.25 -2.48 -4.48
N CYS A 77 7.82 -1.29 -4.22
CA CYS A 77 8.63 -0.57 -5.21
C CYS A 77 9.90 -1.36 -5.57
N LEU A 78 10.60 -1.90 -4.56
CA LEU A 78 11.79 -2.73 -4.78
C LEU A 78 11.47 -4.01 -5.54
N ALA A 79 10.30 -4.61 -5.28
CA ALA A 79 9.82 -5.80 -5.96
C ALA A 79 9.58 -5.52 -7.46
N LEU A 80 8.96 -4.40 -7.81
CA LEU A 80 8.83 -3.97 -9.21
C LEU A 80 10.18 -3.66 -9.85
N TRP A 81 11.07 -2.97 -9.13
CA TRP A 81 12.39 -2.65 -9.64
C TRP A 81 13.19 -3.91 -9.96
N ASP A 82 13.21 -4.87 -9.04
CA ASP A 82 13.90 -6.15 -9.20
C ASP A 82 13.26 -7.02 -10.29
N ALA A 83 11.96 -6.90 -10.53
CA ALA A 83 11.25 -7.50 -11.67
C ALA A 83 11.54 -6.79 -13.02
N GLY A 84 12.44 -5.81 -13.07
CA GLY A 84 12.78 -5.05 -14.29
C GLY A 84 11.68 -4.10 -14.75
N GLN A 85 10.80 -3.69 -13.83
CA GLN A 85 9.69 -2.76 -14.08
C GLN A 85 10.00 -1.39 -13.43
N GLU A 86 11.17 -0.80 -13.70
CA GLU A 86 11.66 0.38 -12.98
C GLU A 86 10.74 1.60 -13.16
N GLY A 87 10.18 1.77 -14.37
CA GLY A 87 9.20 2.83 -14.64
C GLY A 87 7.95 2.71 -13.76
N TRP A 88 7.44 1.49 -13.56
CA TRP A 88 6.30 1.22 -12.69
C TRP A 88 6.66 1.35 -11.21
N ALA A 89 7.89 0.98 -10.82
CA ALA A 89 8.38 1.17 -9.46
C ALA A 89 8.41 2.66 -9.07
N VAL A 90 8.93 3.52 -9.95
CA VAL A 90 8.95 4.98 -9.75
C VAL A 90 7.54 5.55 -9.76
N ALA A 91 6.69 5.11 -10.69
CA ALA A 91 5.29 5.56 -10.75
C ALA A 91 4.53 5.21 -9.47
N LEU A 92 4.68 3.98 -8.95
CA LEU A 92 4.09 3.55 -7.69
C LEU A 92 4.62 4.41 -6.53
N LEU A 93 5.94 4.60 -6.41
CA LEU A 93 6.53 5.41 -5.35
C LEU A 93 5.96 6.84 -5.33
N VAL A 94 5.94 7.50 -6.50
CA VAL A 94 5.42 8.88 -6.62
C VAL A 94 3.93 8.91 -6.30
N PHE A 95 3.16 7.97 -6.84
CA PHE A 95 1.73 7.87 -6.58
C PHE A 95 1.46 7.67 -5.09
N SER A 96 2.14 6.73 -4.43
CA SER A 96 1.99 6.46 -3.00
C SER A 96 2.35 7.67 -2.15
N VAL A 97 3.46 8.37 -2.43
CA VAL A 97 3.87 9.58 -1.69
C VAL A 97 2.83 10.68 -1.82
N VAL A 98 2.35 10.94 -3.04
CA VAL A 98 1.37 12.01 -3.29
C VAL A 98 0.03 11.68 -2.63
N VAL A 99 -0.51 10.49 -2.86
CA VAL A 99 -1.83 10.09 -2.37
C VAL A 99 -1.86 9.97 -0.84
N ASN A 100 -0.85 9.32 -0.23
CA ASN A 100 -0.77 9.22 1.23
C ASN A 100 -0.46 10.57 1.88
N GLY A 101 0.26 11.47 1.19
CA GLY A 101 0.46 12.85 1.62
C GLY A 101 -0.84 13.66 1.64
N LEU A 102 -1.63 13.56 0.57
CA LEU A 102 -2.97 14.16 0.51
C LEU A 102 -3.89 13.63 1.61
N ALA A 103 -3.79 12.34 1.93
CA ALA A 103 -4.55 11.72 3.01
C ALA A 103 -4.20 12.26 4.42
N GLN A 104 -3.05 12.93 4.60
CA GLN A 104 -2.70 13.59 5.87
C GLN A 104 -3.33 14.97 6.04
N LEU A 105 -3.95 15.53 5.00
CA LEU A 105 -4.58 16.85 5.10
C LEU A 105 -5.72 16.81 6.14
N PRO A 106 -5.87 17.85 6.99
CA PRO A 106 -6.87 17.85 8.06
C PRO A 106 -8.30 17.57 7.56
N ALA A 107 -8.66 18.13 6.39
CA ALA A 107 -9.97 17.93 5.77
C ALA A 107 -10.28 16.48 5.39
N ILE A 108 -9.25 15.64 5.20
CA ILE A 108 -9.38 14.22 4.86
C ILE A 108 -9.30 13.36 6.12
N ARG A 109 -8.40 13.71 7.06
CA ARG A 109 -8.24 13.00 8.34
C ARG A 109 -9.53 12.93 9.14
N VAL A 110 -10.32 14.00 9.16
CA VAL A 110 -11.63 14.03 9.85
C VAL A 110 -12.55 12.91 9.36
N LEU A 111 -12.56 12.60 8.05
CA LEU A 111 -13.39 11.53 7.48
C LEU A 111 -12.90 10.12 7.84
N VAL A 112 -11.63 9.99 8.22
CA VAL A 112 -11.05 8.71 8.67
C VAL A 112 -11.36 8.47 10.14
N ASP A 113 -11.31 9.52 10.96
CA ASP A 113 -11.55 9.44 12.41
C ASP A 113 -13.05 9.24 12.75
N GLU A 114 -13.96 9.62 11.85
CA GLU A 114 -15.41 9.39 11.98
C GLU A 114 -15.86 7.94 11.66
N ARG A 115 -14.95 7.05 11.27
CA ARG A 115 -15.24 5.70 10.72
C ARG A 115 -14.98 4.55 11.70
#